data_AF-A0A9C7PMH6-F1
#
_entry.id   AF-A0A9C7PMH6-F1
#
_cell.length_a   1.000
_cell.length_b   1.000
_cell.length_c   1.000
_cell.angle_alpha   90.00
_cell.angle_beta   90.00
_cell.angle_gamma   90.00
#
_symmetry.space_group_name_H-M   'P 1'
#
loop_
_entity.id
_entity.type
_entity.pdbx_description
1 polymer ?
#
loop_
_entity_poly.entity_id
_entity_poly.type
_entity_poly.pdbx_seq_one_letter_code
_entity_poly.pdbx_strand_id
1 'polypeptide(L)'
;METNSPAVKSNTLPKALEANRAQPTSTWMIGDTVGDIEAAQNAGVNAVAATWGWQSSTRLKSKAPDLMFEKPQALHDYFKNTWQQTTAKTGIPR
;
A
#
# COMPACT_ATOMS: atom_id res chain seq x y z
N MET A 1 -8.49 24.90 8.01
CA MET A 1 -9.35 23.71 7.86
C MET A 1 -9.29 23.32 6.39
N GLU A 2 -8.34 22.48 6.01
CA GLU A 2 -8.21 22.03 4.62
C GLU A 2 -9.01 20.75 4.40
N THR A 3 -9.95 20.83 3.47
CA THR A 3 -10.82 19.74 3.05
C THR A 3 -10.03 18.80 2.15
N ASN A 4 -9.38 17.79 2.73
CA ASN A 4 -8.91 16.62 1.98
C ASN A 4 -10.14 15.83 1.50
N SER A 5 -10.72 16.27 0.39
CA SER A 5 -11.85 15.61 -0.27
C SER A 5 -11.40 14.25 -0.84
N PRO A 6 -12.08 13.14 -0.52
CA PRO A 6 -11.73 11.78 -0.97
C PRO A 6 -11.76 11.61 -2.51
N ALA A 7 -12.37 12.53 -3.24
CA ALA A 7 -12.56 12.45 -4.69
C ALA A 7 -11.28 12.60 -5.54
N VAL A 8 -10.24 13.29 -5.07
CA VAL A 8 -9.04 13.54 -5.90
C VAL A 8 -8.11 12.33 -5.95
N LYS A 9 -7.97 11.59 -4.84
CA LYS A 9 -7.10 10.40 -4.78
C LYS A 9 -7.72 9.15 -5.41
N SER A 10 -9.05 9.07 -5.47
CA SER A 10 -9.74 7.90 -6.02
C SER A 10 -9.57 7.71 -7.54
N ASN A 11 -9.25 8.77 -8.29
CA ASN A 11 -9.17 8.71 -9.76
C ASN A 11 -7.74 8.66 -10.34
N THR A 12 -6.73 8.62 -9.47
CA THR A 12 -5.30 8.58 -9.86
C THR A 12 -4.74 7.17 -9.89
N LEU A 13 -5.22 6.27 -9.02
CA LEU A 13 -4.73 4.89 -8.94
C LEU A 13 -4.92 4.09 -10.24
N PRO A 14 -6.11 4.07 -10.87
CA PRO A 14 -6.29 3.34 -12.13
C PRO A 14 -5.35 3.85 -13.23
N LYS A 15 -5.17 5.18 -13.32
CA LYS A 15 -4.24 5.80 -14.29
C LYS A 15 -2.78 5.42 -14.00
N ALA A 16 -2.39 5.37 -12.72
CA ALA A 16 -1.05 4.95 -12.32
C ALA A 16 -0.80 3.47 -12.65
N LEU A 17 -1.78 2.59 -12.42
CA LEU A 17 -1.69 1.17 -12.79
C LEU A 17 -1.50 1.00 -14.29
N GLU A 18 -2.31 1.70 -15.10
CA GLU A 18 -2.20 1.68 -16.56
C GLU A 18 -0.84 2.19 -17.05
N ALA A 19 -0.41 3.35 -16.57
CA ALA A 19 0.87 3.97 -16.98
C ALA A 19 2.09 3.08 -16.66
N ASN A 20 2.01 2.28 -15.59
CA ASN A 20 3.07 1.37 -15.17
C ASN A 20 2.87 -0.07 -15.66
N ARG A 21 1.77 -0.36 -16.38
CA ARG A 21 1.36 -1.72 -16.78
C ARG A 21 1.37 -2.70 -15.59
N ALA A 22 0.99 -2.20 -14.42
CA ALA A 22 1.02 -2.94 -13.17
C ALA A 22 -0.29 -3.69 -12.95
N GLN A 23 -0.21 -4.89 -12.39
CA GLN A 23 -1.40 -5.65 -11.98
C GLN A 23 -1.84 -5.19 -10.59
N PRO A 24 -3.14 -4.91 -10.36
CA PRO A 24 -3.62 -4.45 -9.06
C PRO A 24 -3.22 -5.39 -7.90
N THR A 25 -3.35 -6.70 -8.13
CA THR A 25 -3.05 -7.74 -7.14
C THR A 25 -1.58 -7.84 -6.74
N SER A 26 -0.67 -7.34 -7.57
CA SER A 26 0.77 -7.26 -7.28
C SER A 26 1.24 -5.83 -6.99
N THR A 27 0.30 -4.90 -6.77
CA THR A 27 0.59 -3.50 -6.48
C THR A 27 0.24 -3.20 -5.03
N TRP A 28 0.97 -2.27 -4.41
CA TRP A 28 0.77 -1.83 -3.04
C TRP A 28 0.58 -0.32 -3.01
N MET A 29 -0.48 0.16 -2.36
CA MET A 29 -0.63 1.57 -2.00
C MET A 29 -0.26 1.76 -0.54
N ILE A 30 0.67 2.68 -0.28
CA ILE A 30 1.16 2.99 1.06
C ILE A 30 0.70 4.40 1.40
N GLY A 31 0.01 4.57 2.54
CA GLY A 31 -0.49 5.87 2.97
C GLY A 31 -0.85 5.93 4.45
N ASP A 32 -0.95 7.15 4.97
CA ASP A 32 -1.23 7.46 6.37
C ASP A 32 -2.66 7.98 6.59
N THR A 33 -3.53 7.87 5.57
CA THR A 33 -4.93 8.26 5.66
C THR A 33 -5.89 7.13 5.27
N VAL A 34 -7.10 7.18 5.85
CA VAL A 34 -8.27 6.37 5.48
C VAL A 34 -8.55 6.47 3.99
N GLY A 35 -8.38 7.65 3.39
CA GLY A 35 -8.60 7.84 1.96
C GLY A 35 -7.61 7.06 1.09
N ASP A 36 -6.39 6.80 1.57
CA ASP A 36 -5.42 5.95 0.85
C ASP A 36 -5.84 4.48 0.89
N ILE A 37 -6.29 4.02 2.07
CA ILE A 37 -6.80 2.65 2.26
C ILE A 37 -8.03 2.41 1.39
N GLU A 38 -9.01 3.33 1.43
CA GLU A 38 -10.23 3.23 0.63
C GLU A 38 -9.94 3.31 -0.87
N ALA A 39 -9.00 4.17 -1.30
CA ALA A 39 -8.60 4.23 -2.70
C ALA A 39 -7.96 2.91 -3.18
N ALA A 40 -7.09 2.31 -2.36
CA ALA A 40 -6.47 1.02 -2.66
C ALA A 40 -7.51 -0.09 -2.81
N GLN A 41 -8.41 -0.21 -1.81
CA GLN A 41 -9.49 -1.21 -1.80
C GLN A 41 -10.42 -1.06 -3.02
N ASN A 42 -10.84 0.17 -3.33
CA ASN A 42 -11.70 0.45 -4.49
C ASN A 42 -11.01 0.11 -5.82
N ALA A 43 -9.68 0.22 -5.89
CA ALA A 43 -8.89 -0.13 -7.06
C ALA A 43 -8.47 -1.61 -7.12
N GLY A 44 -8.80 -2.42 -6.11
CA GLY A 44 -8.34 -3.82 -6.00
C GLY A 44 -6.83 -3.94 -5.78
N VAL A 45 -6.21 -2.91 -5.21
CA VAL A 45 -4.77 -2.82 -4.88
C VAL A 45 -4.59 -3.12 -3.39
N ASN A 46 -3.48 -3.76 -3.02
CA ASN A 46 -3.18 -4.03 -1.62
C ASN A 46 -2.94 -2.72 -0.84
N ALA A 47 -3.56 -2.56 0.32
CA ALA A 47 -3.49 -1.38 1.16
C ALA A 47 -2.48 -1.54 2.31
N VAL A 48 -1.55 -0.59 2.43
CA VAL A 48 -0.59 -0.51 3.54
C VAL A 48 -0.79 0.79 4.32
N ALA A 49 -1.13 0.67 5.60
CA ALA A 49 -1.28 1.79 6.52
C ALA A 49 0.05 2.16 7.20
N ALA A 50 0.50 3.39 6.99
CA ALA A 50 1.65 3.98 7.66
C ALA A 50 1.19 4.73 8.92
N THR A 51 1.42 4.18 10.11
CA THR A 51 0.84 4.72 11.35
C THR A 51 1.69 5.79 12.03
N TRP A 52 2.85 6.11 11.44
CA TRP A 52 3.70 7.21 11.87
C TRP A 52 3.31 8.56 11.24
N GLY A 53 2.29 8.57 10.38
CA GLY A 53 1.80 9.77 9.71
C GLY A 53 0.62 10.43 10.43
N TRP A 54 -0.28 11.01 9.64
CA TRP A 54 -1.32 11.94 10.08
C TRP A 54 -2.44 11.32 10.93
N GLN A 55 -3.05 10.22 10.48
CA GLN A 55 -4.21 9.65 11.17
C GLN A 55 -3.80 8.58 12.19
N SER A 56 -4.57 8.50 13.27
CA SER A 56 -4.29 7.54 14.35
C SER A 56 -4.35 6.09 13.87
N SER A 57 -3.52 5.24 14.49
CA SER A 57 -3.47 3.81 14.24
C SER A 57 -4.85 3.15 14.34
N THR A 58 -5.64 3.48 15.37
CA THR A 58 -7.01 2.98 15.56
C THR A 58 -7.92 3.34 14.39
N ARG A 59 -7.80 4.56 13.85
CA ARG A 59 -8.62 5.03 12.73
C ARG A 59 -8.24 4.36 11.42
N LEU A 60 -6.95 4.10 11.19
CA LEU A 60 -6.49 3.35 10.01
C LEU A 60 -6.92 1.88 10.11
N LYS A 61 -6.75 1.27 11.29
CA LYS A 61 -7.12 -0.12 11.54
C LYS A 61 -8.61 -0.40 11.33
N SER A 62 -9.50 0.55 11.61
CA SER A 62 -10.95 0.38 11.40
C SER A 62 -11.35 0.20 9.93
N LYS A 63 -10.44 0.49 8.99
CA LYS A 63 -10.63 0.29 7.55
C LYS A 63 -10.03 -1.02 7.04
N ALA A 64 -9.48 -1.86 7.93
CA ALA A 64 -8.91 -3.16 7.59
C ALA A 64 -7.91 -3.12 6.42
N PRO A 65 -6.80 -2.36 6.53
CA PRO A 65 -5.72 -2.43 5.56
C PRO A 65 -5.07 -3.83 5.57
N ASP A 66 -4.52 -4.27 4.44
CA ASP A 66 -3.84 -5.57 4.31
C ASP A 66 -2.59 -5.64 5.19
N LEU A 67 -1.85 -4.52 5.28
CA LEU A 67 -0.68 -4.37 6.14
C LEU A 67 -0.70 -3.03 6.89
N MET A 68 -0.03 -3.00 8.04
CA MET A 68 0.07 -1.79 8.86
C MET A 68 1.44 -1.77 9.55
N PHE A 69 2.14 -0.64 9.46
CA PHE A 69 3.49 -0.49 10.00
C PHE A 69 3.60 0.75 10.88
N GLU A 70 4.33 0.61 11.99
CA GLU A 70 4.53 1.69 12.96
C GLU A 70 5.75 2.57 12.68
N LYS A 71 6.69 2.08 11.87
CA LYS A 71 7.92 2.81 11.51
C LYS A 71 8.30 2.55 10.05
N PRO A 72 8.89 3.53 9.35
CA PRO A 72 9.40 3.34 7.98
C PRO A 72 10.37 2.16 7.85
N GLN A 73 11.20 1.92 8.86
CA GLN A 73 12.16 0.80 8.88
C GLN A 73 11.46 -0.55 8.82
N ALA A 74 10.36 -0.74 9.56
CA ALA A 74 9.62 -2.00 9.56
C ALA A 74 9.02 -2.29 8.17
N LEU A 75 8.51 -1.26 7.49
CA LEU A 75 8.02 -1.36 6.12
C LEU A 75 9.14 -1.73 5.15
N HIS A 76 10.27 -1.02 5.24
CA HIS A 76 11.44 -1.29 4.41
C HIS A 76 11.95 -2.73 4.56
N ASP A 77 12.11 -3.19 5.80
CA ASP A 77 12.62 -4.53 6.10
C ASP A 77 11.66 -5.62 5.62
N TYR A 78 10.34 -5.40 5.74
CA TYR A 78 9.33 -6.30 5.18
C TYR A 78 9.52 -6.47 3.66
N PHE A 79 9.51 -5.37 2.90
CA PHE A 79 9.60 -5.47 1.43
C PHE A 79 10.97 -5.94 0.95
N LYS A 80 12.06 -5.54 1.62
CA LYS A 80 13.41 -6.02 1.31
C LYS A 80 13.53 -7.53 1.49
N ASN A 81 13.02 -8.07 2.58
CA ASN A 81 13.10 -9.50 2.87
C ASN A 81 12.14 -10.32 1.97
N THR A 82 10.97 -9.76 1.63
CA THR A 82 10.02 -10.43 0.74
C THR A 82 10.61 -10.55 -0.68
N TRP A 83 11.32 -9.53 -1.15
CA TRP A 83 12.02 -9.56 -2.44
C TRP A 83 13.17 -10.59 -2.47
N GLN A 84 13.85 -10.80 -1.35
CA GLN A 84 14.89 -11.83 -1.25
C GLN A 84 14.30 -13.24 -1.28
N GLN A 85 13.12 -13.45 -0.69
CA GLN A 85 12.47 -14.77 -0.70
C GLN A 85 11.93 -15.17 -2.07
N THR A 86 11.48 -14.21 -2.89
CA THR A 86 11.06 -14.48 -4.28
C THR A 86 12.25 -14.80 -5.19
N THR A 87 13.43 -14.23 -4.93
CA THR A 87 14.66 -14.48 -5.71
C THR A 87 15.44 -15.70 -5.24
N ALA A 88 15.38 -16.05 -3.94
CA ALA A 88 16.08 -17.20 -3.35
C ALA A 88 15.48 -18.58 -3.74
N LYS A 89 14.30 -18.64 -4.36
CA LYS A 89 13.69 -19.90 -4.84
C LYS A 89 14.10 -20.31 -6.27
N THR A 90 15.00 -19.58 -6.92
CA THR A 90 15.58 -19.98 -8.21
C THR A 90 16.80 -20.87 -7.96
N GLY A 91 16.55 -22.07 -7.45
CA GLY A 91 17.51 -23.16 -7.52
C GLY A 91 17.81 -23.48 -8.99
N ILE A 92 19.09 -23.63 -9.31
CA ILE A 92 19.67 -23.85 -10.64
C ILE A 92 18.93 -24.98 -11.38
N PRO A 93 18.34 -24.76 -12.58
CA PRO A 93 18.03 -25.84 -13.49
C PRO A 93 19.35 -26.36 -14.09
N ARG A 94 19.54 -27.69 -14.06
CA ARG A 94 20.68 -28.39 -14.68
C ARG A 94 20.84 -28.07 -16.16
#